data_AF-A0A7J6JIH8-F1
#
_entry.id   AF-A0A7J6JIH8-F1
#
_cell.length_a   1.000
_cell.length_b   1.000
_cell.length_c   1.000
_cell.angle_alpha   90.00
_cell.angle_beta   90.00
_cell.angle_gamma   90.00
#
_symmetry.space_group_name_H-M   'P 1'
#
loop_
_entity.id
_entity.type
_entity.pdbx_description
1 polymer ?
#
loop_
_entity_poly.entity_id
_entity_poly.type
_entity_poly.pdbx_seq_one_letter_code
_entity_poly.pdbx_strand_id
1 'polypeptide(L)'
;MVTLMPSQLNGVGIPIRPAKQQQQQQQQQQQQQDHSNHHYHGDSAVYSTVRTHKHSRSSYSESSPLAASRNNSLTFRPFKRPMPTPNKTIAVINAAGRQAASFIRVATAVGYHVRAQLRNLEGVVATEVNSNPNVTVLVGELYTRHKPTPDNRDVTTNGPISGVGVNHDLINDLFRGVQLAFINTTFYGDEFQIGKALADAAKKAGVQHYVYSSMPDHAAYNAEWPSLPLWAAKHQVEEYVRKIELPATFVYTGIYNNNFTSLPYPLFCMELMPDGSFQWQAPFHEDVKLPWLDAEHDVGPAILQVFKDGVSKWRTKRVALAWEMLTPREACEVFARGVGRPVKYIRGPIDLKVKIPNGYRQQLEALEKLFSLGHDDPKKQPPYFGDAELEENCLSQSMALWEGPRGLEEYAQEAFPLEEQANGLTWMLEEEEEAAEDDAAPVHGTNIPGARQPEHEVQQEEEDDEYSEDEDEGLTMRGLKRDEEEWLA
;
A
#
# COMPACT_ATOMS: atom_id res chain seq x y z
N MET A 1 -8.96 -57.87 14.66
CA MET A 1 -9.62 -59.06 14.09
C MET A 1 -10.37 -58.59 12.83
N VAL A 2 -9.64 -58.55 11.71
CA VAL A 2 -9.64 -59.50 10.58
C VAL A 2 -10.74 -59.17 9.55
N THR A 3 -10.45 -58.35 8.52
CA THR A 3 -10.03 -58.69 7.12
C THR A 3 -11.23 -59.24 6.30
N LEU A 4 -11.63 -58.69 5.15
CA LEU A 4 -10.96 -58.83 3.83
C LEU A 4 -11.59 -57.93 2.73
N MET A 5 -10.73 -57.27 1.96
CA MET A 5 -10.84 -57.05 0.49
C MET A 5 -9.90 -58.07 -0.21
N PRO A 6 -9.61 -58.00 -1.52
CA PRO A 6 -10.43 -58.02 -2.75
C PRO A 6 -9.98 -59.17 -3.70
N SER A 7 -10.58 -59.34 -4.88
CA SER A 7 -10.01 -60.17 -5.95
C SER A 7 -10.00 -59.46 -7.31
N GLN A 8 -8.82 -59.47 -7.92
CA GLN A 8 -8.49 -59.09 -9.29
C GLN A 8 -8.77 -60.24 -10.26
N LEU A 9 -8.89 -59.95 -11.57
CA LEU A 9 -8.33 -60.79 -12.63
C LEU A 9 -8.11 -59.97 -13.93
N ASN A 10 -6.87 -60.06 -14.42
CA ASN A 10 -6.30 -59.62 -15.71
C ASN A 10 -7.08 -60.21 -16.92
N GLY A 11 -7.04 -59.73 -18.17
CA GLY A 11 -6.13 -58.84 -18.92
C GLY A 11 -5.77 -59.52 -20.25
N VAL A 12 -5.88 -58.85 -21.42
CA VAL A 12 -5.23 -59.24 -22.70
C VAL A 12 -5.05 -57.99 -23.60
N GLY A 13 -3.81 -57.66 -23.99
CA GLY A 13 -3.45 -56.68 -25.06
C GLY A 13 -3.57 -57.29 -26.47
N ILE A 14 -3.26 -56.69 -27.62
CA ILE A 14 -2.27 -55.69 -28.08
C ILE A 14 -2.75 -55.20 -29.51
N PRO A 15 -1.96 -54.51 -30.35
CA PRO A 15 -2.02 -53.09 -30.74
C PRO A 15 -2.54 -52.82 -32.18
N ILE A 16 -2.55 -51.56 -32.65
CA ILE A 16 -2.03 -51.12 -33.98
C ILE A 16 -1.99 -49.58 -34.03
N ARG A 17 -0.96 -49.05 -34.70
CA ARG A 17 -0.51 -47.65 -34.83
C ARG A 17 -0.94 -47.06 -36.21
N PRO A 18 -0.56 -45.82 -36.59
CA PRO A 18 -1.45 -44.73 -37.00
C PRO A 18 -1.59 -44.54 -38.53
N ALA A 19 -2.50 -43.66 -38.97
CA ALA A 19 -2.61 -43.23 -40.37
C ALA A 19 -2.55 -41.69 -40.53
N LYS A 20 -1.84 -41.30 -41.58
CA LYS A 20 -1.51 -39.94 -42.05
C LYS A 20 -2.61 -39.31 -42.92
N GLN A 21 -2.53 -37.98 -42.99
CA GLN A 21 -2.91 -37.03 -44.06
C GLN A 21 -3.35 -37.55 -45.44
N GLN A 22 -4.36 -36.87 -46.01
CA GLN A 22 -4.52 -36.39 -47.40
C GLN A 22 -5.67 -35.35 -47.35
N GLN A 23 -5.52 -34.04 -47.59
CA GLN A 23 -5.24 -33.27 -48.82
C GLN A 23 -6.17 -33.52 -50.02
N GLN A 24 -6.76 -32.40 -50.51
CA GLN A 24 -7.33 -32.04 -51.83
C GLN A 24 -8.80 -31.56 -51.72
N GLN A 25 -9.30 -30.54 -52.42
CA GLN A 25 -8.77 -29.49 -53.31
C GLN A 25 -9.99 -28.62 -53.69
N GLN A 26 -9.78 -27.32 -53.89
CA GLN A 26 -10.25 -26.46 -55.02
C GLN A 26 -10.17 -25.00 -54.53
N GLN A 27 -9.22 -24.19 -55.03
CA GLN A 27 -9.25 -23.44 -56.32
C GLN A 27 -10.42 -22.45 -56.34
N GLN A 28 -10.30 -21.19 -56.75
CA GLN A 28 -9.34 -20.51 -57.62
C GLN A 28 -9.69 -19.00 -57.60
N GLN A 29 -8.70 -18.10 -57.67
CA GLN A 29 -8.49 -17.01 -58.68
C GLN A 29 -8.30 -15.70 -57.90
N GLN A 30 -7.44 -14.75 -58.25
CA GLN A 30 -6.50 -14.50 -59.34
C GLN A 30 -5.51 -13.44 -58.76
N GLN A 31 -4.18 -13.59 -58.94
CA GLN A 31 -3.37 -12.92 -59.98
C GLN A 31 -3.48 -11.38 -59.94
N GLN A 32 -2.43 -10.58 -60.05
CA GLN A 32 -1.07 -10.76 -60.60
C GLN A 32 -0.27 -9.48 -60.25
N GLN A 33 1.01 -9.61 -59.85
CA GLN A 33 2.22 -9.16 -60.60
C GLN A 33 2.48 -7.63 -60.57
N ASP A 34 3.70 -7.11 -60.55
CA ASP A 34 5.04 -7.69 -60.65
C ASP A 34 6.09 -6.63 -60.21
N HIS A 35 7.26 -7.13 -59.77
CA HIS A 35 8.65 -6.72 -60.08
C HIS A 35 9.00 -5.25 -60.46
N SER A 36 10.18 -4.66 -60.23
CA SER A 36 11.45 -4.97 -59.54
C SER A 36 12.45 -3.81 -59.81
N ASN A 37 13.29 -3.49 -58.82
CA ASN A 37 14.71 -3.06 -58.87
C ASN A 37 15.27 -1.82 -59.62
N HIS A 38 16.28 -1.23 -58.95
CA HIS A 38 17.44 -0.41 -59.39
C HIS A 38 17.22 1.09 -59.67
N HIS A 39 18.18 2.02 -59.54
CA HIS A 39 19.34 2.33 -58.68
C HIS A 39 19.86 3.72 -59.18
N TYR A 40 20.43 4.55 -58.29
CA TYR A 40 21.40 5.66 -58.50
C TYR A 40 21.02 7.14 -58.86
N HIS A 41 21.67 8.03 -58.07
CA HIS A 41 22.13 9.44 -58.25
C HIS A 41 21.12 10.54 -58.60
N GLY A 42 21.17 11.77 -58.08
CA GLY A 42 22.11 12.53 -57.24
C GLY A 42 21.63 13.99 -57.12
N ASP A 43 22.34 14.77 -56.29
CA ASP A 43 22.39 16.25 -56.19
C ASP A 43 21.32 17.07 -55.41
N SER A 44 21.78 17.50 -54.23
CA SER A 44 22.12 18.90 -53.85
C SER A 44 21.03 19.94 -53.50
N ALA A 45 21.16 20.43 -52.25
CA ALA A 45 21.04 21.84 -51.79
C ALA A 45 19.60 22.38 -51.59
N VAL A 46 19.20 23.15 -50.57
CA VAL A 46 19.80 23.89 -49.44
C VAL A 46 18.71 23.98 -48.35
N TYR A 47 18.99 23.67 -47.09
CA TYR A 47 18.10 24.01 -45.96
C TYR A 47 18.72 25.11 -45.09
N SER A 48 17.90 26.13 -44.83
CA SER A 48 18.11 27.27 -43.95
C SER A 48 18.43 26.83 -42.51
N THR A 49 19.52 27.35 -41.95
CA THR A 49 20.03 27.06 -40.62
C THR A 49 19.24 27.80 -39.54
N VAL A 50 18.52 27.05 -38.69
CA VAL A 50 18.09 27.50 -37.35
C VAL A 50 19.05 26.86 -36.35
N ARG A 51 19.79 27.68 -35.61
CA ARG A 51 20.74 27.24 -34.56
C ARG A 51 19.97 26.91 -33.29
N THR A 52 19.95 25.63 -32.91
CA THR A 52 19.71 25.20 -31.54
C THR A 52 20.97 24.48 -31.04
N HIS A 53 21.51 24.97 -29.92
CA HIS A 53 22.71 24.43 -29.30
C HIS A 53 22.40 23.10 -28.61
N LYS A 54 23.16 22.07 -28.96
CA LYS A 54 23.09 20.70 -28.44
C LYS A 54 23.96 20.58 -27.18
N HIS A 55 23.40 20.06 -26.09
CA HIS A 55 24.21 19.44 -25.04
C HIS A 55 24.65 18.03 -25.49
N SER A 56 25.96 17.81 -25.42
CA SER A 56 26.68 16.61 -25.84
C SER A 56 26.21 15.35 -25.10
N ARG A 57 25.67 14.39 -25.84
CA ARG A 57 25.72 12.98 -25.45
C ARG A 57 27.11 12.45 -25.81
N SER A 58 27.83 11.90 -24.84
CA SER A 58 29.13 11.28 -25.03
C SER A 58 29.02 10.09 -25.99
N SER A 59 29.76 10.18 -27.09
CA SER A 59 30.02 9.10 -28.01
C SER A 59 31.35 8.45 -27.64
N TYR A 60 31.32 7.28 -27.00
CA TYR A 60 32.46 6.36 -27.03
C TYR A 60 32.36 5.50 -28.29
N SER A 61 33.15 5.85 -29.29
CA SER A 61 33.47 5.01 -30.43
C SER A 61 34.75 4.24 -30.13
N GLU A 62 34.66 3.17 -29.33
CA GLU A 62 35.63 2.08 -29.39
C GLU A 62 34.89 0.75 -29.26
N SER A 63 34.91 -0.01 -30.35
CA SER A 63 34.43 -1.38 -30.40
C SER A 63 35.17 -2.25 -29.39
N SER A 64 34.43 -2.88 -28.47
CA SER A 64 34.95 -3.82 -27.48
C SER A 64 35.70 -5.00 -28.13
N PRO A 65 36.86 -5.43 -27.60
CA PRO A 65 37.63 -6.56 -28.12
C PRO A 65 36.97 -7.94 -27.91
N LEU A 66 35.73 -7.99 -27.42
CA LEU A 66 34.92 -9.21 -27.31
C LEU A 66 34.05 -9.49 -28.55
N ALA A 67 34.09 -8.62 -29.57
CA ALA A 67 33.31 -8.77 -30.80
C ALA A 67 33.72 -9.96 -31.70
N ALA A 68 34.81 -10.68 -31.37
CA ALA A 68 35.25 -11.88 -32.07
C ALA A 68 34.93 -13.20 -31.33
N SER A 69 34.15 -13.16 -30.24
CA SER A 69 33.70 -14.38 -29.56
C SER A 69 32.50 -14.99 -30.30
N ARG A 70 32.68 -16.19 -30.86
CA ARG A 70 31.64 -17.02 -31.52
C ARG A 70 30.63 -17.61 -30.53
N ASN A 71 30.09 -16.81 -29.61
CA ASN A 71 28.97 -17.18 -28.76
C ASN A 71 27.90 -16.08 -28.78
N ASN A 72 27.16 -15.99 -29.89
CA ASN A 72 25.91 -15.24 -29.94
C ASN A 72 24.85 -16.00 -29.12
N SER A 73 24.70 -15.67 -27.84
CA SER A 73 23.56 -16.10 -27.01
C SER A 73 22.30 -15.25 -27.25
N LEU A 74 22.30 -14.35 -28.24
CA LEU A 74 21.17 -13.48 -28.57
C LEU A 74 19.99 -14.18 -29.28
N THR A 75 20.09 -15.47 -29.57
CA THR A 75 18.99 -16.28 -30.16
C THR A 75 18.43 -17.36 -29.24
N PHE A 76 18.89 -17.44 -27.99
CA PHE A 76 18.31 -18.36 -27.00
C PHE A 76 17.55 -17.55 -25.94
N ARG A 77 16.35 -17.07 -26.28
CA ARG A 77 15.33 -16.91 -25.24
C ARG A 77 14.89 -18.33 -24.90
N PRO A 78 15.16 -18.84 -23.68
CA PRO A 78 14.50 -20.07 -23.25
C PRO A 78 13.02 -19.88 -23.50
N PHE A 79 12.33 -20.87 -24.06
CA PHE A 79 10.87 -20.88 -24.02
C PHE A 79 10.49 -20.52 -22.58
N LYS A 80 9.70 -19.45 -22.37
CA LYS A 80 9.07 -19.19 -21.07
C LYS A 80 8.49 -20.55 -20.68
N ARG A 81 9.06 -21.20 -19.66
CA ARG A 81 8.44 -22.42 -19.13
C ARG A 81 7.00 -22.00 -18.88
N PRO A 82 5.99 -22.70 -19.43
CA PRO A 82 4.62 -22.46 -19.03
C PRO A 82 4.58 -22.76 -17.54
N MET A 83 4.75 -21.73 -16.72
CA MET A 83 4.49 -21.82 -15.30
C MET A 83 3.01 -22.14 -15.23
N PRO A 84 2.60 -23.27 -14.65
CA PRO A 84 1.19 -23.55 -14.44
C PRO A 84 0.60 -22.32 -13.77
N THR A 85 -0.34 -21.66 -14.43
CA THR A 85 -1.02 -20.51 -13.83
C THR A 85 -1.65 -21.00 -12.52
N PRO A 86 -1.40 -20.34 -11.39
CA PRO A 86 -1.94 -20.78 -10.12
C PRO A 86 -3.47 -20.77 -10.18
N ASN A 87 -4.11 -21.95 -10.25
CA ASN A 87 -5.57 -22.06 -10.28
C ASN A 87 -6.20 -22.05 -8.88
N LYS A 88 -5.54 -21.40 -7.91
CA LYS A 88 -6.06 -21.29 -6.55
C LYS A 88 -6.78 -19.96 -6.39
N THR A 89 -7.88 -19.99 -5.65
CA THR A 89 -8.65 -18.82 -5.24
C THR A 89 -8.25 -18.41 -3.83
N ILE A 90 -8.08 -17.11 -3.61
CA ILE A 90 -7.64 -16.53 -2.34
C ILE A 90 -8.74 -15.65 -1.77
N ALA A 91 -9.14 -15.86 -0.52
CA ALA A 91 -10.02 -14.94 0.20
C ALA A 91 -9.20 -13.77 0.76
N VAL A 92 -9.69 -12.55 0.56
CA VAL A 92 -9.12 -11.32 1.12
C VAL A 92 -10.25 -10.47 1.70
N ILE A 93 -10.03 -9.88 2.87
CA ILE A 93 -10.96 -8.90 3.47
C ILE A 93 -10.35 -7.51 3.50
N ASN A 94 -11.19 -6.48 3.70
CA ASN A 94 -10.76 -5.09 3.73
C ASN A 94 -9.88 -4.76 2.52
N ALA A 95 -10.34 -5.17 1.34
CA ALA A 95 -9.52 -5.25 0.13
C ALA A 95 -8.99 -3.89 -0.38
N ALA A 96 -9.57 -2.78 0.08
CA ALA A 96 -9.08 -1.43 -0.20
C ALA A 96 -7.91 -0.99 0.71
N GLY A 97 -7.61 -1.74 1.77
CA GLY A 97 -6.52 -1.39 2.67
C GLY A 97 -5.14 -1.72 2.10
N ARG A 98 -4.10 -0.97 2.50
CA ARG A 98 -2.73 -1.01 1.92
C ARG A 98 -2.17 -2.43 1.74
N GLN A 99 -2.17 -3.22 2.81
CA GLN A 99 -1.67 -4.59 2.78
C GLN A 99 -2.45 -5.47 1.77
N ALA A 100 -3.79 -5.36 1.79
CA ALA A 100 -4.66 -6.17 0.97
C ALA A 100 -4.58 -5.77 -0.50
N ALA A 101 -4.60 -4.47 -0.80
CA ALA A 101 -4.48 -3.94 -2.15
C ALA A 101 -3.13 -4.33 -2.79
N SER A 102 -2.02 -4.15 -2.07
CA SER A 102 -0.68 -4.60 -2.49
C SER A 102 -0.70 -6.09 -2.87
N PHE A 103 -1.25 -6.92 -2.00
CA PHE A 103 -1.37 -8.36 -2.24
C PHE A 103 -2.25 -8.71 -3.44
N ILE A 104 -3.42 -8.08 -3.58
CA ILE A 104 -4.36 -8.35 -4.68
C ILE A 104 -3.71 -8.03 -6.02
N ARG A 105 -3.02 -6.89 -6.15
CA ARG A 105 -2.33 -6.49 -7.38
C ARG A 105 -1.33 -7.57 -7.83
N VAL A 106 -0.45 -7.98 -6.93
CA VAL A 106 0.61 -8.96 -7.26
C VAL A 106 0.04 -10.37 -7.47
N ALA A 107 -0.91 -10.82 -6.63
CA ALA A 107 -1.50 -12.15 -6.75
C ALA A 107 -2.29 -12.31 -8.06
N THR A 108 -3.09 -11.31 -8.44
CA THR A 108 -3.89 -11.36 -9.69
C THR A 108 -3.02 -11.21 -10.93
N ALA A 109 -1.94 -10.42 -10.88
CA ALA A 109 -0.99 -10.27 -11.98
C ALA A 109 -0.28 -11.60 -12.33
N VAL A 110 -0.06 -12.47 -11.36
CA VAL A 110 0.52 -13.81 -11.58
C VAL A 110 -0.53 -14.91 -11.80
N GLY A 111 -1.82 -14.54 -11.84
CA GLY A 111 -2.92 -15.40 -12.27
C GLY A 111 -3.71 -16.10 -11.17
N TYR A 112 -3.57 -15.72 -9.89
CA TYR A 112 -4.50 -16.17 -8.86
C TYR A 112 -5.86 -15.49 -9.03
N HIS A 113 -6.92 -16.22 -8.68
CA HIS A 113 -8.23 -15.62 -8.48
C HIS A 113 -8.36 -15.11 -7.04
N VAL A 114 -9.02 -13.98 -6.85
CA VAL A 114 -9.27 -13.41 -5.52
C VAL A 114 -10.76 -13.26 -5.30
N ARG A 115 -11.24 -13.67 -4.12
CA ARG A 115 -12.55 -13.27 -3.58
C ARG A 115 -12.28 -12.20 -2.54
N ALA A 116 -12.63 -10.96 -2.84
CA ALA A 116 -12.27 -9.79 -2.07
C ALA A 116 -13.50 -9.17 -1.41
N GLN A 117 -13.50 -9.01 -0.10
CA GLN A 117 -14.53 -8.23 0.59
C GLN A 117 -14.16 -6.73 0.60
N LEU A 118 -15.14 -5.91 0.21
CA LEU A 118 -15.09 -4.44 0.25
C LEU A 118 -16.32 -3.92 1.03
N ARG A 119 -16.18 -2.78 1.72
CA ARG A 119 -17.32 -2.16 2.43
C ARG A 119 -18.28 -1.46 1.46
N ASN A 120 -17.73 -0.69 0.54
CA ASN A 120 -18.39 -0.01 -0.58
C ASN A 120 -17.50 -0.11 -1.83
N LEU A 121 -17.95 0.44 -2.95
CA LEU A 121 -17.18 0.50 -4.20
C LEU A 121 -16.59 1.91 -4.44
N GLU A 122 -16.57 2.73 -3.40
CA GLU A 122 -16.14 4.13 -3.46
C GLU A 122 -14.64 4.22 -3.15
N GLY A 123 -13.98 5.22 -3.74
CA GLY A 123 -12.53 5.39 -3.62
C GLY A 123 -11.74 4.75 -4.77
N VAL A 124 -10.50 5.22 -4.94
CA VAL A 124 -9.65 4.84 -6.07
C VAL A 124 -9.29 3.36 -6.00
N VAL A 125 -8.91 2.88 -4.81
CA VAL A 125 -8.49 1.48 -4.61
C VAL A 125 -9.67 0.52 -4.75
N ALA A 126 -10.86 0.87 -4.23
CA ALA A 126 -12.04 0.01 -4.37
C ALA A 126 -12.45 -0.15 -5.84
N THR A 127 -12.38 0.94 -6.61
CA THR A 127 -12.61 0.95 -8.06
C THR A 127 -11.59 0.09 -8.79
N GLU A 128 -10.31 0.23 -8.46
CA GLU A 128 -9.21 -0.58 -9.02
C GLU A 128 -9.45 -2.08 -8.77
N VAL A 129 -9.69 -2.47 -7.52
CA VAL A 129 -9.93 -3.86 -7.11
C VAL A 129 -11.17 -4.43 -7.82
N ASN A 130 -12.26 -3.67 -7.90
CA ASN A 130 -13.50 -4.10 -8.55
C ASN A 130 -13.38 -4.21 -10.09
N SER A 131 -12.51 -3.42 -10.71
CA SER A 131 -12.28 -3.47 -12.15
C SER A 131 -11.39 -4.65 -12.59
N ASN A 132 -10.73 -5.32 -11.65
CA ASN A 132 -9.78 -6.39 -11.95
C ASN A 132 -10.51 -7.70 -12.33
N PRO A 133 -10.26 -8.27 -13.53
CA PRO A 133 -10.99 -9.44 -14.04
C PRO A 133 -10.73 -10.73 -13.25
N ASN A 134 -9.67 -10.79 -12.45
CA ASN A 134 -9.35 -11.94 -11.60
C ASN A 134 -9.90 -11.80 -10.18
N VAL A 135 -10.59 -10.69 -9.88
CA VAL A 135 -11.20 -10.43 -8.58
C VAL A 135 -12.71 -10.59 -8.67
N THR A 136 -13.28 -11.35 -7.73
CA THR A 136 -14.71 -11.35 -7.44
C THR A 136 -14.91 -10.54 -6.17
N VAL A 137 -15.56 -9.37 -6.29
CA VAL A 137 -15.85 -8.51 -5.14
C VAL A 137 -17.14 -8.95 -4.45
N LEU A 138 -17.10 -8.99 -3.11
CA LEU A 138 -18.27 -9.11 -2.25
C LEU A 138 -18.40 -7.81 -1.45
N VAL A 139 -19.44 -7.04 -1.74
CA VAL A 139 -19.68 -5.76 -1.07
C VAL A 139 -20.52 -5.98 0.19
N GLY A 140 -20.05 -5.46 1.31
CA GLY A 140 -20.78 -5.45 2.58
C GLY A 140 -19.85 -5.32 3.79
N GLU A 141 -20.42 -4.89 4.91
CA GLU A 141 -19.70 -4.86 6.19
C GLU A 141 -19.54 -6.27 6.76
N LEU A 142 -18.40 -6.55 7.42
CA LEU A 142 -18.15 -7.82 8.13
C LEU A 142 -18.94 -7.95 9.44
N TYR A 143 -19.58 -6.86 9.87
CA TYR A 143 -20.48 -6.81 11.00
C TYR A 143 -21.90 -6.47 10.53
N THR A 144 -22.89 -6.75 11.37
CA THR A 144 -24.30 -6.40 11.15
C THR A 144 -24.70 -5.28 12.09
N ARG A 145 -25.68 -4.46 11.69
CA ARG A 145 -26.32 -3.45 12.54
C ARG A 145 -27.79 -3.82 12.75
N HIS A 146 -28.11 -4.48 13.86
CA HIS A 146 -29.47 -4.79 14.26
C HIS A 146 -30.11 -3.58 14.96
N LYS A 147 -30.97 -2.84 14.23
CA LYS A 147 -31.67 -1.63 14.68
C LYS A 147 -30.72 -0.50 15.11
N PRO A 148 -30.19 0.31 14.17
CA PRO A 148 -29.31 1.43 14.51
C PRO A 148 -30.06 2.45 15.38
N THR A 149 -29.69 2.55 16.65
CA THR A 149 -30.02 3.67 17.53
C THR A 149 -28.93 4.75 17.39
N PRO A 150 -29.16 5.99 17.86
CA PRO A 150 -28.10 7.01 17.93
C PRO A 150 -26.82 6.52 18.62
N ASP A 151 -26.97 5.64 19.62
CA ASP A 151 -25.87 5.06 20.41
C ASP A 151 -25.06 3.98 19.66
N ASN A 152 -25.58 3.47 18.54
CA ASN A 152 -24.97 2.38 17.75
C ASN A 152 -24.51 2.83 16.35
N ARG A 153 -24.50 4.15 16.11
CA ARG A 153 -24.12 4.72 14.81
C ARG A 153 -22.61 4.65 14.58
N ASP A 154 -21.83 4.78 15.65
CA ASP A 154 -20.37 4.74 15.64
C ASP A 154 -19.85 3.41 16.19
N VAL A 155 -19.37 2.55 15.29
CA VAL A 155 -18.82 1.23 15.62
C VAL A 155 -17.33 1.27 15.99
N THR A 156 -16.74 2.46 16.12
CA THR A 156 -15.31 2.66 16.45
C THR A 156 -15.05 2.81 17.96
N THR A 157 -16.12 2.82 18.76
CA THR A 157 -16.06 3.00 20.21
C THR A 157 -16.35 1.64 20.86
N ASN A 158 -15.30 0.98 21.37
CA ASN A 158 -15.25 -0.26 22.18
C ASN A 158 -16.45 -1.24 22.06
N GLY A 159 -16.23 -2.45 21.54
CA GLY A 159 -17.26 -3.49 21.39
C GLY A 159 -17.83 -4.03 22.72
N PRO A 160 -18.66 -5.08 22.70
CA PRO A 160 -19.76 -5.35 21.79
C PRO A 160 -20.87 -4.30 22.02
N ILE A 161 -21.12 -3.48 21.01
CA ILE A 161 -22.22 -2.51 21.05
C ILE A 161 -23.54 -3.31 20.92
N SER A 162 -24.49 -3.10 21.83
CA SER A 162 -25.80 -3.76 21.79
C SER A 162 -26.47 -3.52 20.43
N GLY A 163 -26.53 -4.52 19.55
CA GLY A 163 -27.06 -4.37 18.20
C GLY A 163 -26.00 -4.42 17.09
N VAL A 164 -24.71 -4.56 17.39
CA VAL A 164 -23.68 -4.88 16.40
C VAL A 164 -23.34 -6.36 16.48
N GLY A 165 -23.55 -7.09 15.38
CA GLY A 165 -23.28 -8.54 15.28
C GLY A 165 -22.24 -8.87 14.22
N VAL A 166 -22.01 -10.15 13.95
CA VAL A 166 -21.10 -10.60 12.89
C VAL A 166 -21.88 -10.99 11.63
N ASN A 167 -21.43 -10.54 10.46
CA ASN A 167 -22.04 -10.87 9.18
C ASN A 167 -21.59 -12.26 8.69
N HIS A 168 -22.13 -13.31 9.31
CA HIS A 168 -21.78 -14.69 8.98
C HIS A 168 -22.12 -15.07 7.53
N ASP A 169 -23.14 -14.49 6.92
CA ASP A 169 -23.54 -14.82 5.55
C ASP A 169 -22.49 -14.34 4.55
N LEU A 170 -22.06 -13.08 4.65
CA LEU A 170 -20.98 -12.53 3.83
C LEU A 170 -19.66 -13.28 4.04
N ILE A 171 -19.30 -13.56 5.30
CA ILE A 171 -18.08 -14.29 5.64
C ILE A 171 -18.11 -15.71 5.05
N ASN A 172 -19.23 -16.44 5.18
CA ASN A 172 -19.34 -17.78 4.61
C ASN A 172 -19.26 -17.76 3.08
N ASP A 173 -19.86 -16.76 2.42
CA ASP A 173 -19.77 -16.67 0.96
C ASP A 173 -18.37 -16.29 0.47
N LEU A 174 -17.65 -15.45 1.22
CA LEU A 174 -16.26 -15.10 0.93
C LEU A 174 -15.39 -16.35 0.79
N PHE A 175 -15.52 -17.31 1.72
CA PHE A 175 -14.70 -18.54 1.75
C PHE A 175 -15.18 -19.66 0.81
N ARG A 176 -16.25 -19.45 0.03
CA ARG A 176 -16.75 -20.47 -0.91
C ARG A 176 -15.71 -20.79 -2.00
N GLY A 177 -15.25 -22.04 -2.05
CA GLY A 177 -14.32 -22.53 -3.09
C GLY A 177 -12.89 -22.00 -2.95
N VAL A 178 -12.55 -21.41 -1.80
CA VAL A 178 -11.26 -20.78 -1.52
C VAL A 178 -10.24 -21.80 -1.02
N GLN A 179 -8.99 -21.69 -1.48
CA GLN A 179 -7.89 -22.55 -1.02
C GLN A 179 -6.91 -21.82 -0.11
N LEU A 180 -6.76 -20.50 -0.24
CA LEU A 180 -5.83 -19.69 0.54
C LEU A 180 -6.55 -18.47 1.09
N ALA A 181 -6.07 -17.89 2.19
CA ALA A 181 -6.70 -16.68 2.73
C ALA A 181 -5.64 -15.71 3.25
N PHE A 182 -5.76 -14.44 2.91
CA PHE A 182 -5.00 -13.36 3.51
C PHE A 182 -5.95 -12.42 4.24
N ILE A 183 -5.88 -12.41 5.56
CA ILE A 183 -6.86 -11.76 6.42
C ILE A 183 -6.18 -10.68 7.25
N ASN A 184 -6.57 -9.43 7.02
CA ASN A 184 -6.19 -8.27 7.83
C ASN A 184 -7.46 -7.59 8.33
N THR A 185 -7.76 -7.76 9.62
CA THR A 185 -8.94 -7.16 10.26
C THR A 185 -8.70 -5.70 10.64
N THR A 186 -9.77 -5.02 11.03
CA THR A 186 -9.76 -3.61 11.44
C THR A 186 -10.64 -3.46 12.67
N PHE A 187 -10.52 -2.32 13.37
CA PHE A 187 -11.22 -2.03 14.61
C PHE A 187 -12.72 -1.72 14.47
N TYR A 188 -13.30 -1.81 13.27
CA TYR A 188 -14.74 -1.58 13.06
C TYR A 188 -15.56 -2.77 13.57
N GLY A 189 -16.46 -2.50 14.52
CA GLY A 189 -17.24 -3.54 15.19
C GLY A 189 -16.42 -4.27 16.26
N ASP A 190 -16.73 -5.54 16.50
CA ASP A 190 -15.94 -6.38 17.42
C ASP A 190 -14.88 -7.16 16.63
N GLU A 191 -13.68 -6.61 16.54
CA GLU A 191 -12.56 -7.17 15.77
C GLU A 191 -12.26 -8.62 16.18
N PHE A 192 -12.33 -8.93 17.48
CA PHE A 192 -12.09 -10.29 17.98
C PHE A 192 -13.18 -11.26 17.51
N GLN A 193 -14.47 -10.90 17.62
CA GLN A 193 -15.56 -11.78 17.14
C GLN A 193 -15.55 -11.94 15.62
N ILE A 194 -15.24 -10.88 14.86
CA ILE A 194 -15.09 -10.94 13.41
C ILE A 194 -13.92 -11.85 13.03
N GLY A 195 -12.75 -11.66 13.65
CA GLY A 195 -11.57 -12.49 13.44
C GLY A 195 -11.82 -13.97 13.74
N LYS A 196 -12.52 -14.25 14.84
CA LYS A 196 -12.97 -15.59 15.21
C LYS A 196 -13.86 -16.22 14.14
N ALA A 197 -14.87 -15.48 13.67
CA ALA A 197 -15.81 -15.97 12.66
C ALA A 197 -15.14 -16.21 11.30
N LEU A 198 -14.18 -15.36 10.91
CA LEU A 198 -13.35 -15.56 9.71
C LEU A 198 -12.52 -16.85 9.81
N ALA A 199 -11.89 -17.08 10.97
CA ALA A 199 -11.10 -18.29 11.22
C ALA A 199 -11.96 -19.57 11.21
N ASP A 200 -13.14 -19.52 11.83
CA ASP A 200 -14.09 -20.63 11.84
C ASP A 200 -14.63 -20.94 10.43
N ALA A 201 -14.95 -19.91 9.64
CA ALA A 201 -15.40 -20.06 8.26
C ALA A 201 -14.28 -20.62 7.36
N ALA A 202 -13.05 -20.14 7.51
CA ALA A 202 -11.88 -20.67 6.81
C ALA A 202 -11.64 -22.15 7.14
N LYS A 203 -11.74 -22.53 8.43
CA LYS A 203 -11.62 -23.92 8.87
C LYS A 203 -12.71 -24.80 8.26
N LYS A 204 -13.97 -24.33 8.28
CA LYS A 204 -15.12 -25.04 7.70
C LYS A 204 -14.99 -25.22 6.19
N ALA A 205 -14.44 -24.22 5.49
CA ALA A 205 -14.21 -24.26 4.04
C ALA A 205 -13.00 -25.13 3.64
N GLY A 206 -12.18 -25.56 4.60
CA GLY A 206 -10.99 -26.37 4.32
C GLY A 206 -9.85 -25.57 3.68
N VAL A 207 -9.68 -24.30 4.07
CA VAL A 207 -8.58 -23.44 3.60
C VAL A 207 -7.24 -24.12 3.89
N GLN A 208 -6.40 -24.20 2.85
CA GLN A 208 -5.12 -24.92 2.87
C GLN A 208 -4.03 -24.14 3.57
N HIS A 209 -4.05 -22.80 3.48
CA HIS A 209 -3.10 -21.90 4.14
C HIS A 209 -3.79 -20.58 4.47
N TYR A 210 -3.83 -20.23 5.75
CA TYR A 210 -4.44 -19.01 6.27
C TYR A 210 -3.36 -18.04 6.76
N VAL A 211 -3.10 -16.96 6.04
CA VAL A 211 -2.18 -15.91 6.47
C VAL A 211 -2.97 -14.83 7.17
N TYR A 212 -2.64 -14.56 8.42
CA TYR A 212 -3.30 -13.56 9.26
C TYR A 212 -2.34 -12.42 9.60
N SER A 213 -2.77 -11.18 9.35
CA SER A 213 -2.04 -9.99 9.76
C SER A 213 -2.32 -9.71 11.24
N SER A 214 -1.33 -10.04 12.06
CA SER A 214 -1.37 -9.97 13.51
C SER A 214 -0.51 -8.82 14.02
N MET A 215 -0.63 -8.51 15.30
CA MET A 215 0.20 -7.54 16.03
C MET A 215 0.41 -8.04 17.46
N PRO A 216 1.45 -7.58 18.19
CA PRO A 216 1.71 -8.06 19.53
C PRO A 216 0.69 -7.53 20.54
N ASP A 217 0.49 -8.29 21.61
CA ASP A 217 0.00 -7.76 22.87
C ASP A 217 1.20 -7.58 23.82
N HIS A 218 1.69 -6.35 23.97
CA HIS A 218 2.88 -6.06 24.79
C HIS A 218 2.73 -6.53 26.23
N ALA A 219 1.52 -6.46 26.81
CA ALA A 219 1.27 -6.94 28.16
C ALA A 219 1.43 -8.47 28.30
N ALA A 220 1.27 -9.22 27.21
CA ALA A 220 1.49 -10.66 27.18
C ALA A 220 2.98 -11.03 27.24
N TYR A 221 3.86 -10.14 26.79
CA TYR A 221 5.32 -10.32 26.88
C TYR A 221 5.88 -9.81 28.21
N ASN A 222 5.35 -8.70 28.72
CA ASN A 222 5.68 -8.18 30.03
C ASN A 222 4.46 -7.50 30.65
N ALA A 223 4.02 -7.98 31.81
CA ALA A 223 2.84 -7.49 32.51
C ALA A 223 2.92 -6.02 32.97
N GLU A 224 4.12 -5.43 32.98
CA GLU A 224 4.33 -4.00 33.28
C GLU A 224 4.06 -3.10 32.06
N TRP A 225 4.02 -3.67 30.85
CA TRP A 225 3.74 -2.93 29.63
C TRP A 225 2.24 -2.83 29.39
N PRO A 226 1.71 -1.66 28.96
CA PRO A 226 0.30 -1.55 28.61
C PRO A 226 -0.01 -2.34 27.33
N SER A 227 -1.18 -2.99 27.27
CA SER A 227 -1.72 -3.49 26.01
C SER A 227 -2.12 -2.32 25.11
N LEU A 228 -1.78 -2.41 23.84
CA LEU A 228 -2.25 -1.50 22.80
C LEU A 228 -3.59 -2.05 22.25
N PRO A 229 -4.75 -1.39 22.49
CA PRO A 229 -6.06 -1.98 22.24
C PRO A 229 -6.25 -2.57 20.84
N LEU A 230 -5.81 -1.84 19.80
CA LEU A 230 -5.97 -2.26 18.41
C LEU A 230 -5.02 -3.40 18.01
N TRP A 231 -3.93 -3.59 18.75
CA TRP A 231 -2.95 -4.64 18.49
C TRP A 231 -3.25 -5.90 19.30
N ALA A 232 -3.63 -5.72 20.56
CA ALA A 232 -4.00 -6.82 21.46
C ALA A 232 -5.20 -7.62 20.93
N ALA A 233 -6.19 -6.96 20.31
CA ALA A 233 -7.31 -7.65 19.65
C ALA A 233 -6.81 -8.61 18.54
N LYS A 234 -5.80 -8.21 17.75
CA LYS A 234 -5.21 -9.06 16.72
C LYS A 234 -4.47 -10.25 17.32
N HIS A 235 -3.71 -10.03 18.39
CA HIS A 235 -3.03 -11.10 19.13
C HIS A 235 -4.03 -12.14 19.66
N GLN A 236 -5.18 -11.70 20.20
CA GLN A 236 -6.24 -12.60 20.66
C GLN A 236 -6.83 -13.46 19.54
N VAL A 237 -7.02 -12.88 18.34
CA VAL A 237 -7.46 -13.64 17.16
C VAL A 237 -6.39 -14.64 16.73
N GLU A 238 -5.11 -14.28 16.75
CA GLU A 238 -4.02 -15.21 16.48
C GLU A 238 -4.05 -16.42 17.44
N GLU A 239 -4.17 -16.18 18.74
CA GLU A 239 -4.26 -17.25 19.74
C GLU A 239 -5.47 -18.15 19.49
N TYR A 240 -6.60 -17.58 19.06
CA TYR A 240 -7.77 -18.36 18.65
C TYR A 240 -7.49 -19.23 17.41
N VAL A 241 -6.88 -18.66 16.36
CA VAL A 241 -6.52 -19.36 15.13
C VAL A 241 -5.59 -20.54 15.43
N ARG A 242 -4.62 -20.35 16.33
CA ARG A 242 -3.74 -21.42 16.83
C ARG A 242 -4.53 -22.51 17.55
N LYS A 243 -5.42 -22.12 18.46
CA LYS A 243 -6.26 -23.04 19.26
C LYS A 243 -7.16 -23.93 18.41
N ILE A 244 -7.69 -23.41 17.30
CA ILE A 244 -8.50 -24.21 16.37
C ILE A 244 -7.65 -25.00 15.37
N GLU A 245 -6.32 -24.98 15.48
CA GLU A 245 -5.37 -25.74 14.65
C GLU A 245 -5.50 -25.48 13.14
N LEU A 246 -5.94 -24.27 12.76
CA LEU A 246 -6.00 -23.87 11.36
C LEU A 246 -4.57 -23.84 10.77
N PRO A 247 -4.34 -24.32 9.53
CA PRO A 247 -3.03 -24.23 8.86
C PRO A 247 -2.65 -22.78 8.58
N ALA A 248 -2.13 -22.08 9.59
CA ALA A 248 -1.97 -20.63 9.55
C ALA A 248 -0.52 -20.15 9.67
N THR A 249 -0.28 -18.93 9.19
CA THR A 249 0.95 -18.15 9.38
C THR A 249 0.56 -16.75 9.82
N PHE A 250 1.31 -16.17 10.74
CA PHE A 250 1.01 -14.87 11.34
C PHE A 250 2.05 -13.87 10.87
N VAL A 251 1.62 -12.82 10.18
CA VAL A 251 2.52 -11.77 9.69
C VAL A 251 2.38 -10.54 10.58
N TYR A 252 3.51 -9.96 10.97
CA TYR A 252 3.60 -8.79 11.83
C TYR A 252 4.21 -7.68 11.00
N THR A 253 3.46 -6.64 10.72
CA THR A 253 3.95 -5.54 9.87
C THR A 253 4.61 -4.46 10.72
N GLY A 254 5.80 -4.02 10.31
CA GLY A 254 6.41 -2.79 10.80
C GLY A 254 5.57 -1.54 10.49
N ILE A 255 6.15 -0.39 10.78
CA ILE A 255 5.57 0.93 10.53
C ILE A 255 5.53 1.18 9.03
N TYR A 256 4.39 1.65 8.52
CA TYR A 256 4.26 1.99 7.12
C TYR A 256 4.95 3.31 6.81
N ASN A 257 5.79 3.33 5.78
CA ASN A 257 6.42 4.55 5.29
C ASN A 257 5.36 5.61 4.94
N ASN A 258 4.25 5.18 4.33
CA ASN A 258 3.11 6.02 3.97
C ASN A 258 2.17 6.39 5.13
N ASN A 259 2.64 6.26 6.37
CA ASN A 259 2.04 6.98 7.49
C ASN A 259 2.50 8.43 7.55
N PHE A 260 3.66 8.76 6.97
CA PHE A 260 4.16 10.12 6.95
C PHE A 260 3.30 11.01 6.05
N THR A 261 2.91 12.18 6.57
CA THR A 261 2.23 13.27 5.85
C THR A 261 2.56 14.60 6.52
N SER A 262 2.56 15.72 5.80
CA SER A 262 2.62 17.05 6.43
C SER A 262 1.26 17.60 6.87
N LEU A 263 0.17 16.87 6.58
CA LEU A 263 -1.12 17.12 7.21
C LEU A 263 -1.02 16.92 8.73
N PRO A 264 -1.86 17.61 9.52
CA PRO A 264 -1.80 17.60 10.98
C PRO A 264 -2.36 16.31 11.62
N TYR A 265 -2.11 15.15 11.00
CA TYR A 265 -2.45 13.85 11.54
C TYR A 265 -1.46 13.43 12.64
N PRO A 266 -1.93 12.70 13.67
CA PRO A 266 -1.10 12.40 14.83
C PRO A 266 0.03 11.41 14.52
N LEU A 267 1.04 11.39 15.39
CA LEU A 267 2.17 10.44 15.47
C LEU A 267 3.20 10.49 14.32
N PHE A 268 2.76 10.57 13.06
CA PHE A 268 3.63 10.55 11.87
C PHE A 268 3.47 11.82 11.02
N CYS A 269 3.34 12.98 11.67
CA CYS A 269 3.35 14.28 10.98
C CYS A 269 4.79 14.69 10.64
N MET A 270 5.08 14.85 9.36
CA MET A 270 6.25 15.56 8.84
C MET A 270 5.85 17.03 8.70
N GLU A 271 5.82 17.75 9.83
CA GLU A 271 5.35 19.13 9.88
C GLU A 271 6.26 20.04 9.06
N LEU A 272 5.69 20.71 8.05
CA LEU A 272 6.41 21.68 7.23
C LEU A 272 6.59 22.98 8.02
N MET A 273 7.85 23.39 8.16
CA MET A 273 8.23 24.59 8.90
C MET A 273 8.28 25.82 7.97
N PRO A 274 8.16 27.06 8.51
CA PRO A 274 8.20 28.29 7.70
C PRO A 274 9.50 28.50 6.91
N ASP A 275 10.60 27.87 7.31
CA ASP A 275 11.90 27.93 6.61
C ASP A 275 12.04 26.84 5.53
N GLY A 276 10.97 26.09 5.26
CA GLY A 276 10.95 25.01 4.28
C GLY A 276 11.58 23.71 4.77
N SER A 277 12.03 23.63 6.03
CA SER A 277 12.45 22.37 6.67
C SER A 277 11.24 21.56 7.17
N PHE A 278 11.48 20.30 7.52
CA PHE A 278 10.48 19.46 8.17
C PHE A 278 10.85 19.12 9.60
N GLN A 279 9.82 18.96 10.43
CA GLN A 279 9.95 18.47 11.80
C GLN A 279 9.05 17.27 12.02
N TRP A 280 9.59 16.20 12.60
CA TRP A 280 8.81 15.06 13.05
C TRP A 280 8.88 14.95 14.58
N GLN A 281 7.72 15.11 15.24
CA GLN A 281 7.58 14.91 16.68
C GLN A 281 6.84 13.61 17.01
N ALA A 282 7.45 12.75 17.84
CA ALA A 282 6.86 11.50 18.30
C ALA A 282 7.43 11.05 19.66
N PRO A 283 6.78 10.09 20.36
CA PRO A 283 7.23 9.64 21.67
C PRO A 283 8.38 8.63 21.63
N PHE A 284 8.79 8.17 20.44
CA PHE A 284 9.81 7.13 20.31
C PHE A 284 11.18 7.62 20.79
N HIS A 285 11.95 6.73 21.41
CA HIS A 285 13.33 7.02 21.74
C HIS A 285 14.14 7.19 20.45
N GLU A 286 14.81 8.34 20.37
CA GLU A 286 15.59 8.83 19.24
C GLU A 286 16.72 7.91 18.75
N ASP A 287 17.24 7.03 19.62
CA ASP A 287 18.28 6.03 19.31
C ASP A 287 17.78 4.57 19.28
N VAL A 288 16.48 4.32 19.42
CA VAL A 288 15.95 2.95 19.35
C VAL A 288 15.41 2.68 17.96
N LYS A 289 15.85 1.57 17.38
CA LYS A 289 15.50 1.15 16.02
C LYS A 289 14.03 0.76 15.97
N LEU A 290 13.31 1.28 14.99
CA LEU A 290 11.93 0.91 14.67
C LEU A 290 11.91 0.15 13.33
N PRO A 291 10.99 -0.82 13.15
CA PRO A 291 10.84 -1.55 11.89
C PRO A 291 10.01 -0.73 10.89
N TRP A 292 10.55 -0.51 9.69
CA TRP A 292 9.91 0.24 8.60
C TRP A 292 9.66 -0.64 7.38
N LEU A 293 8.56 -0.39 6.69
CA LEU A 293 8.20 -1.08 5.46
C LEU A 293 7.38 -0.22 4.52
N ASP A 294 7.49 -0.51 3.23
CA ASP A 294 6.59 0.00 2.22
C ASP A 294 5.40 -0.93 2.02
N ALA A 295 4.22 -0.51 2.50
CA ALA A 295 3.06 -1.39 2.54
C ALA A 295 2.51 -1.67 1.14
N GLU A 296 2.59 -0.68 0.25
CA GLU A 296 2.08 -0.78 -1.10
C GLU A 296 2.99 -1.62 -1.99
N HIS A 297 4.31 -1.46 -1.86
CA HIS A 297 5.29 -2.15 -2.70
C HIS A 297 5.66 -3.55 -2.18
N ASP A 298 5.84 -3.74 -0.88
CA ASP A 298 6.55 -4.92 -0.35
C ASP A 298 5.66 -6.02 0.23
N VAL A 299 4.51 -5.66 0.79
CA VAL A 299 3.65 -6.63 1.48
C VAL A 299 3.13 -7.67 0.50
N GLY A 300 2.59 -7.27 -0.64
CA GLY A 300 2.04 -8.18 -1.63
C GLY A 300 3.01 -9.27 -2.09
N PRO A 301 4.22 -8.91 -2.57
CA PRO A 301 5.26 -9.87 -2.92
C PRO A 301 5.63 -10.82 -1.77
N ALA A 302 5.81 -10.30 -0.55
CA ALA A 302 6.19 -11.10 0.60
C ALA A 302 5.11 -12.13 1.00
N ILE A 303 3.84 -11.70 1.08
CA ILE A 303 2.71 -12.60 1.37
C ILE A 303 2.55 -13.65 0.27
N LEU A 304 2.73 -13.27 -0.99
CA LEU A 304 2.72 -14.22 -2.09
C LEU A 304 3.83 -15.27 -1.95
N GLN A 305 5.02 -14.88 -1.51
CA GLN A 305 6.11 -15.82 -1.26
C GLN A 305 5.81 -16.76 -0.08
N VAL A 306 5.17 -16.26 0.99
CA VAL A 306 4.68 -17.09 2.10
C VAL A 306 3.73 -18.19 1.59
N PHE A 307 2.80 -17.86 0.68
CA PHE A 307 1.91 -18.86 0.07
C PHE A 307 2.63 -19.86 -0.85
N LYS A 308 3.64 -19.42 -1.60
CA LYS A 308 4.45 -20.30 -2.47
C LYS A 308 5.28 -21.30 -1.67
N ASP A 309 5.88 -20.83 -0.58
CA ASP A 309 6.62 -21.67 0.36
C ASP A 309 5.68 -22.65 1.08
N GLY A 310 4.46 -22.21 1.37
CA GLY A 310 3.38 -23.03 1.90
C GLY A 310 3.50 -23.35 3.40
N VAL A 311 2.47 -24.05 3.89
CA VAL A 311 2.32 -24.38 5.32
C VAL A 311 3.45 -25.24 5.86
N SER A 312 4.07 -26.10 5.04
CA SER A 312 5.18 -26.95 5.49
C SER A 312 6.35 -26.14 6.08
N LYS A 313 6.59 -24.93 5.56
CA LYS A 313 7.61 -24.02 6.07
C LYS A 313 7.10 -23.07 7.14
N TRP A 314 5.84 -22.62 7.02
CA TRP A 314 5.34 -21.45 7.75
C TRP A 314 4.23 -21.73 8.78
N ARG A 315 3.81 -22.99 8.97
CA ARG A 315 2.75 -23.34 9.92
C ARG A 315 3.06 -22.80 11.31
N THR A 316 2.11 -22.09 11.90
CA THR A 316 2.14 -21.51 13.26
C THR A 316 3.29 -20.53 13.53
N LYS A 317 4.05 -20.14 12.51
CA LYS A 317 5.15 -19.19 12.67
C LYS A 317 4.63 -17.76 12.65
N ARG A 318 5.31 -16.91 13.41
CA ARG A 318 5.26 -15.45 13.27
C ARG A 318 6.35 -15.03 12.29
N VAL A 319 6.04 -14.10 11.41
CA VAL A 319 6.94 -13.55 10.40
C VAL A 319 6.83 -12.03 10.49
N ALA A 320 7.88 -11.37 10.97
CA ALA A 320 7.95 -9.93 10.92
C ALA A 320 8.29 -9.45 9.51
N LEU A 321 7.59 -8.43 9.05
CA LEU A 321 7.77 -7.79 7.77
C LEU A 321 8.24 -6.37 8.01
N ALA A 322 9.52 -6.14 7.79
CA ALA A 322 10.17 -4.84 7.68
C ALA A 322 11.50 -5.01 6.94
N TRP A 323 11.83 -4.04 6.09
CA TRP A 323 13.05 -4.09 5.29
C TRP A 323 14.10 -3.08 5.75
N GLU A 324 13.73 -2.18 6.65
CA GLU A 324 14.66 -1.30 7.32
C GLU A 324 14.39 -1.25 8.82
N MET A 325 15.47 -1.19 9.60
CA MET A 325 15.43 -0.90 11.04
C MET A 325 16.15 0.43 11.22
N LEU A 326 15.39 1.50 11.46
CA LEU A 326 15.91 2.86 11.56
C LEU A 326 15.45 3.49 12.88
N THR A 327 16.35 4.17 13.57
CA THR A 327 15.98 5.03 14.67
C THR A 327 15.22 6.25 14.14
N PRO A 328 14.45 6.97 14.97
CA PRO A 328 13.79 8.19 14.51
C PRO A 328 14.74 9.24 13.92
N ARG A 329 15.98 9.33 14.43
CA ARG A 329 17.03 10.19 13.86
C ARG A 329 17.44 9.74 12.46
N GLU A 330 17.79 8.47 12.31
CA GLU A 330 18.20 7.92 11.01
C GLU A 330 17.06 7.98 9.99
N ALA A 331 15.81 7.76 10.44
CA ALA A 331 14.63 7.92 9.62
C ALA A 331 14.51 9.37 9.09
N CYS A 332 14.71 10.39 9.94
CA CYS A 332 14.76 11.78 9.48
C CYS A 332 15.95 12.04 8.54
N GLU A 333 17.12 11.48 8.80
CA GLU A 333 18.29 11.64 7.93
C GLU A 333 18.07 11.06 6.53
N VAL A 334 17.44 9.88 6.42
CA VAL A 334 17.13 9.27 5.12
C VAL A 334 15.99 10.01 4.43
N PHE A 335 14.99 10.47 5.19
CA PHE A 335 13.90 11.27 4.66
C PHE A 335 14.41 12.60 4.11
N ALA A 336 15.33 13.27 4.82
CA ALA A 336 15.95 14.53 4.41
C ALA A 336 16.70 14.41 3.08
N ARG A 337 17.38 13.28 2.85
CA ARG A 337 18.00 12.99 1.55
C ARG A 337 16.97 12.82 0.45
N GLY A 338 15.87 12.12 0.74
CA GLY A 338 14.80 11.88 -0.22
C GLY A 338 14.05 13.15 -0.63
N VAL A 339 13.65 13.99 0.33
CA VAL A 339 12.91 15.24 0.05
C VAL A 339 13.81 16.43 -0.31
N GLY A 340 15.14 16.29 -0.18
CA GLY A 340 16.09 17.36 -0.47
C GLY A 340 16.03 18.56 0.50
N ARG A 341 15.37 18.41 1.66
CA ARG A 341 15.16 19.47 2.67
C ARG A 341 15.62 18.98 4.04
N PRO A 342 16.08 19.86 4.96
CA PRO A 342 16.41 19.45 6.31
C PRO A 342 15.19 18.84 7.02
N VAL A 343 15.38 17.70 7.69
CA VAL A 343 14.33 17.05 8.50
C VAL A 343 14.90 16.82 9.89
N LYS A 344 14.14 17.21 10.92
CA LYS A 344 14.57 17.08 12.32
C LYS A 344 13.58 16.24 13.12
N TYR A 345 14.11 15.25 13.84
CA TYR A 345 13.35 14.55 14.87
C TYR A 345 13.32 15.34 16.18
N ILE A 346 12.15 15.39 16.81
CA ILE A 346 11.97 15.88 18.18
C ILE A 346 11.23 14.82 18.98
N ARG A 347 11.83 14.34 20.06
CA ARG A 347 11.11 13.48 20.99
C ARG A 347 10.12 14.32 21.80
N GLY A 348 8.85 13.93 21.78
CA GLY A 348 7.78 14.66 22.47
C GLY A 348 6.48 13.84 22.56
N PRO A 349 5.45 14.38 23.24
CA PRO A 349 4.14 13.74 23.29
C PRO A 349 3.48 13.71 21.90
N ILE A 350 2.44 12.88 21.76
CA ILE A 350 1.65 12.81 20.53
C ILE A 350 0.68 14.00 20.49
N ASP A 351 0.88 14.90 19.53
CA ASP A 351 0.02 16.07 19.35
C ASP A 351 -1.26 15.69 18.58
N LEU A 352 -2.41 15.90 19.23
CA LEU A 352 -3.73 15.67 18.65
C LEU A 352 -4.29 16.97 18.06
N LYS A 353 -3.82 17.33 16.86
CA LYS A 353 -4.22 18.57 16.15
C LYS A 353 -5.58 18.45 15.43
N VAL A 354 -6.11 17.24 15.25
CA VAL A 354 -7.38 16.95 14.59
C VAL A 354 -8.32 16.09 15.43
N LYS A 355 -9.62 16.10 15.11
CA LYS A 355 -10.60 15.19 15.73
C LYS A 355 -10.33 13.76 15.25
N ILE A 356 -10.16 12.83 16.20
CA ILE A 356 -9.93 11.42 15.91
C ILE A 356 -10.98 10.54 16.61
N PRO A 357 -11.31 9.35 16.05
CA PRO A 357 -12.14 8.35 16.72
C PRO A 357 -11.59 7.94 18.09
N ASN A 358 -12.48 7.61 19.01
CA ASN A 358 -12.11 7.31 20.40
C ASN A 358 -11.21 6.07 20.52
N GLY A 359 -11.47 5.02 19.72
CA GLY A 359 -10.61 3.83 19.66
C GLY A 359 -9.16 4.17 19.24
N TYR A 360 -8.99 5.08 18.28
CA TYR A 360 -7.67 5.53 17.87
C TYR A 360 -7.00 6.42 18.91
N ARG A 361 -7.76 7.27 19.62
CA ARG A 361 -7.25 8.05 20.76
C ARG A 361 -6.68 7.13 21.85
N GLN A 362 -7.44 6.11 22.26
CA GLN A 362 -6.99 5.14 23.29
C GLN A 362 -5.73 4.39 22.85
N GLN A 363 -5.63 4.06 21.55
CA GLN A 363 -4.41 3.48 20.98
C GLN A 363 -3.21 4.42 21.12
N LEU A 364 -3.35 5.70 20.76
CA LEU A 364 -2.26 6.68 20.84
C LEU A 364 -1.83 6.93 22.29
N GLU A 365 -2.77 7.06 23.23
CA GLU A 365 -2.46 7.21 24.66
C GLU A 365 -1.71 6.00 25.22
N ALA A 366 -2.08 4.78 24.84
CA ALA A 366 -1.39 3.57 25.25
C ALA A 366 0.00 3.46 24.59
N LEU A 367 0.11 3.87 23.32
CA LEU A 367 1.36 3.90 22.57
C LEU A 367 2.36 4.89 23.18
N GLU A 368 1.92 6.09 23.52
CA GLU A 368 2.75 7.09 24.21
C GLU A 368 3.25 6.54 25.54
N LYS A 369 2.38 5.92 26.35
CA LYS A 369 2.79 5.29 27.61
C LYS A 369 3.82 4.19 27.40
N LEU A 370 3.60 3.31 26.41
CA LEU A 370 4.48 2.18 26.11
C LEU A 370 5.88 2.64 25.68
N PHE A 371 5.96 3.53 24.69
CA PHE A 371 7.25 3.98 24.15
C PHE A 371 7.91 5.09 24.96
N SER A 372 7.21 5.67 25.95
CA SER A 372 7.83 6.49 27.00
C SER A 372 8.54 5.63 28.06
N LEU A 373 8.27 4.32 28.15
CA LEU A 373 9.06 3.42 29.00
C LEU A 373 10.50 3.40 28.46
N GLY A 374 11.46 3.77 29.30
CA GLY A 374 12.85 3.92 28.84
C GLY A 374 13.20 5.32 28.33
N HIS A 375 12.44 6.36 28.72
CA HIS A 375 12.74 7.76 28.43
C HIS A 375 14.22 8.16 28.64
N ASP A 376 14.87 7.62 29.68
CA ASP A 376 16.27 7.93 30.01
C ASP A 376 17.26 6.79 29.61
N ASP A 377 16.75 5.63 29.20
CA ASP A 377 17.57 4.46 28.86
C ASP A 377 16.97 3.74 27.64
N PRO A 378 17.59 3.83 26.44
CA PRO A 378 17.08 3.23 25.22
C PRO A 378 16.86 1.72 25.34
N LYS A 379 17.62 1.03 26.21
CA LYS A 379 17.50 -0.43 26.39
C LYS A 379 16.20 -0.84 27.08
N LYS A 380 15.50 0.11 27.69
CA LYS A 380 14.23 -0.14 28.38
C LYS A 380 13.02 0.13 27.49
N GLN A 381 13.20 0.70 26.30
CA GLN A 381 12.11 0.81 25.35
C GLN A 381 11.67 -0.59 24.91
N PRO A 382 10.38 -0.93 25.02
CA PRO A 382 9.87 -2.21 24.56
C PRO A 382 10.11 -2.39 23.05
N PRO A 383 10.42 -3.62 22.57
CA PRO A 383 10.42 -3.93 21.15
C PRO A 383 9.07 -3.56 20.52
N TYR A 384 9.09 -2.99 19.31
CA TYR A 384 7.91 -2.70 18.53
C TYR A 384 7.08 -3.97 18.28
N PHE A 385 7.73 -5.08 17.92
CA PHE A 385 7.04 -6.37 17.73
C PHE A 385 6.78 -7.14 19.04
N GLY A 386 7.07 -6.54 20.20
CA GLY A 386 6.91 -7.15 21.53
C GLY A 386 7.94 -8.25 21.86
N ASP A 387 8.55 -8.85 20.85
CA ASP A 387 9.51 -9.94 20.93
C ASP A 387 10.84 -9.55 20.27
N ALA A 388 11.92 -9.56 21.05
CA ALA A 388 13.25 -9.20 20.58
C ALA A 388 13.82 -10.20 19.56
N GLU A 389 13.48 -11.50 19.68
CA GLU A 389 13.93 -12.52 18.71
C GLU A 389 13.26 -12.29 17.34
N LEU A 390 12.01 -11.82 17.36
CA LEU A 390 11.28 -11.50 16.13
C LEU A 390 11.87 -10.28 15.43
N GLU A 391 12.32 -9.26 16.17
CA GLU A 391 13.03 -8.10 15.62
C GLU A 391 14.42 -8.44 15.08
N GLU A 392 15.20 -9.24 15.82
CA GLU A 392 16.55 -9.64 15.40
C GLU A 392 16.53 -10.37 14.06
N ASN A 393 15.53 -11.24 13.85
CA ASN A 393 15.40 -12.01 12.62
C ASN A 393 14.71 -11.26 11.47
N CYS A 394 14.05 -10.12 11.75
CA CYS A 394 13.11 -9.45 10.86
C CYS A 394 13.70 -9.15 9.46
N LEU A 395 14.85 -8.48 9.40
CA LEU A 395 15.47 -8.08 8.12
C LEU A 395 15.84 -9.30 7.26
N SER A 396 16.45 -10.31 7.88
CA SER A 396 16.89 -11.52 7.18
C SER A 396 15.70 -12.31 6.61
N GLN A 397 14.60 -12.39 7.36
CA GLN A 397 13.39 -13.10 6.94
C GLN A 397 12.64 -12.32 5.85
N SER A 398 12.51 -11.00 6.01
CA SER A 398 11.84 -10.13 5.03
C SER A 398 12.58 -10.14 3.69
N MET A 399 13.91 -10.01 3.70
CA MET A 399 14.73 -10.13 2.49
C MET A 399 14.65 -11.51 1.83
N ALA A 400 14.52 -12.58 2.61
CA ALA A 400 14.36 -13.93 2.07
C ALA A 400 12.98 -14.15 1.42
N LEU A 401 11.97 -13.35 1.78
CA LEU A 401 10.63 -13.38 1.18
C LEU A 401 10.54 -12.46 -0.05
N TRP A 402 11.20 -11.30 -0.01
CA TRP A 402 11.20 -10.30 -1.07
C TRP A 402 12.51 -9.51 -1.06
N GLU A 403 13.27 -9.63 -2.15
CA GLU A 403 14.61 -9.05 -2.30
C GLU A 403 14.64 -7.68 -2.99
N GLY A 404 13.50 -7.18 -3.46
CA GLY A 404 13.38 -5.88 -4.14
C GLY A 404 12.59 -4.83 -3.36
N PRO A 405 12.86 -4.62 -2.05
CA PRO A 405 12.08 -3.69 -1.26
C PRO A 405 12.33 -2.23 -1.64
N ARG A 406 11.40 -1.34 -1.25
CA ARG A 406 11.57 0.11 -1.35
C ARG A 406 11.90 0.67 0.02
N GLY A 407 13.06 1.31 0.14
CA GLY A 407 13.50 1.96 1.39
C GLY A 407 12.80 3.28 1.65
N LEU A 408 12.95 3.81 2.86
CA LEU A 408 12.33 5.07 3.30
C LEU A 408 12.88 6.28 2.55
N GLU A 409 14.15 6.27 2.14
CA GLU A 409 14.75 7.31 1.28
C GLU A 409 14.06 7.37 -0.09
N GLU A 410 13.91 6.22 -0.75
CA GLU A 410 13.25 6.10 -2.04
C GLU A 410 11.76 6.44 -1.95
N TYR A 411 11.08 6.02 -0.88
CA TYR A 411 9.71 6.47 -0.58
C TYR A 411 9.63 8.00 -0.45
N ALA A 412 10.51 8.61 0.34
CA ALA A 412 10.53 10.05 0.58
C ALA A 412 10.83 10.85 -0.71
N GLN A 413 11.63 10.28 -1.62
CA GLN A 413 11.95 10.90 -2.89
C GLN A 413 10.84 10.74 -3.95
N GLU A 414 10.26 9.55 -4.06
CA GLU A 414 9.42 9.19 -5.23
C GLU A 414 7.93 9.16 -4.93
N ALA A 415 7.52 8.75 -3.73
CA ALA A 415 6.12 8.56 -3.37
C ALA A 415 5.57 9.71 -2.54
N PHE A 416 6.30 10.11 -1.49
CA PHE A 416 5.84 11.13 -0.55
C PHE A 416 5.40 12.45 -1.22
N PRO A 417 6.16 13.04 -2.18
CA PRO A 417 5.72 14.27 -2.85
C PRO A 417 4.43 14.09 -3.65
N LEU A 418 4.23 12.92 -4.27
CA LEU A 418 3.02 12.61 -5.03
C LEU A 418 1.81 12.43 -4.12
N GLU A 419 1.98 11.75 -2.99
CA GLU A 419 0.93 11.57 -1.99
C GLU A 419 0.53 12.91 -1.37
N GLU A 420 1.51 13.76 -1.04
CA GLU A 420 1.28 15.10 -0.48
C GLU A 420 0.61 16.03 -1.49
N GLN A 421 1.01 15.97 -2.77
CA GLN A 421 0.34 16.70 -3.84
C GLN A 421 -1.12 16.23 -4.01
N ALA A 422 -1.35 14.92 -3.94
CA ALA A 422 -2.71 14.35 -4.00
C ALA A 422 -3.56 14.76 -2.78
N ASN A 423 -2.92 15.06 -1.65
CA ASN A 423 -3.55 15.64 -0.46
C ASN A 423 -3.73 17.17 -0.55
N GLY A 424 -3.36 17.80 -1.67
CA GLY A 424 -3.57 19.22 -1.94
C GLY A 424 -2.44 20.14 -1.45
N LEU A 425 -1.30 19.58 -1.04
CA LEU A 425 -0.14 20.34 -0.61
C LEU A 425 0.74 20.73 -1.82
N THR A 426 1.52 21.79 -1.68
CA THR A 426 2.24 22.41 -2.81
C THR A 426 3.74 22.60 -2.58
N TRP A 427 4.27 22.20 -1.42
CA TRP A 427 5.68 22.43 -1.03
C TRP A 427 6.70 21.78 -1.99
N MET A 428 6.27 20.78 -2.77
CA MET A 428 7.08 20.09 -3.76
C MET A 428 7.22 20.84 -5.10
N LEU A 429 6.49 21.95 -5.30
CA LEU A 429 6.46 22.70 -6.57
C LEU A 429 7.42 23.90 -6.61
N GLU A 430 8.11 24.21 -5.51
CA GLU A 430 8.84 25.47 -5.30
C GLU A 430 10.16 25.63 -6.10
N GLU A 431 10.41 24.82 -7.14
CA GLU A 431 11.68 24.89 -7.90
C GLU A 431 11.64 25.71 -9.22
N GLU A 432 10.49 26.28 -9.63
CA GLU A 432 10.40 26.97 -10.94
C GLU A 432 10.41 28.51 -10.92
N GLU A 433 10.20 29.19 -9.78
CA GLU A 433 10.07 30.66 -9.78
C GLU A 433 11.41 31.42 -9.69
N GLU A 434 12.45 30.87 -9.06
CA GLU A 434 13.73 31.60 -8.90
C GLU A 434 14.60 31.66 -10.17
N ALA A 435 14.30 30.88 -11.20
CA ALA A 435 15.05 30.91 -12.46
C ALA A 435 14.54 31.97 -13.46
N ALA A 436 13.40 32.62 -13.20
CA ALA A 436 12.77 33.56 -14.13
C ALA A 436 13.04 35.05 -13.82
N GLU A 437 13.57 35.39 -12.63
CA GLU A 437 13.77 36.79 -12.23
C GLU A 437 15.14 37.37 -12.59
N ASP A 438 16.13 36.55 -13.00
CA ASP A 438 17.50 37.00 -13.24
C ASP A 438 17.75 37.56 -14.67
N ASP A 439 16.74 37.61 -15.56
CA ASP A 439 16.90 38.08 -16.95
C ASP A 439 16.19 39.41 -17.27
N ALA A 440 15.72 40.16 -16.26
CA ALA A 440 15.12 41.47 -16.46
C ALA A 440 16.09 42.63 -16.12
N ALA A 441 16.92 43.03 -17.09
CA ALA A 441 17.72 44.25 -17.01
C ALA A 441 16.81 45.52 -16.88
N PRO A 442 17.17 46.51 -16.04
CA PRO A 442 16.30 47.66 -15.80
C PRO A 442 16.40 48.68 -16.93
N VAL A 443 15.30 48.90 -17.66
CA VAL A 443 15.16 50.01 -18.62
C VAL A 443 14.66 51.24 -17.88
N HIS A 444 15.48 52.29 -17.85
CA HIS A 444 15.13 53.63 -17.39
C HIS A 444 13.95 54.21 -18.19
N GLY A 445 12.82 54.46 -17.52
CA GLY A 445 11.68 55.23 -18.04
C GLY A 445 11.59 56.59 -17.36
N THR A 446 11.67 57.65 -18.17
CA THR A 446 11.64 59.06 -17.78
C THR A 446 10.21 59.58 -17.59
N ASN A 447 10.01 60.41 -16.56
CA ASN A 447 8.79 61.17 -16.26
C ASN A 447 8.40 62.18 -17.35
N ILE A 448 7.10 62.30 -17.69
CA ILE A 448 6.42 63.60 -17.96
C ILE A 448 4.93 63.52 -17.48
N PRO A 449 4.38 64.57 -16.82
CA PRO A 449 3.08 64.55 -16.13
C PRO A 449 1.94 65.26 -16.87
N GLY A 450 0.69 64.93 -16.49
CA GLY A 450 -0.43 65.88 -16.49
C GLY A 450 -1.78 65.38 -17.04
N ALA A 451 -2.77 65.19 -16.16
CA ALA A 451 -4.15 65.66 -16.37
C ALA A 451 -4.99 65.49 -15.08
N ARG A 452 -5.71 66.56 -14.75
CA ARG A 452 -6.49 66.87 -13.54
C ARG A 452 -7.64 65.92 -13.17
N GLN A 453 -7.70 65.59 -11.87
CA GLN A 453 -8.81 65.65 -10.90
C GLN A 453 -10.14 66.36 -11.30
N PRO A 454 -11.30 66.01 -10.68
CA PRO A 454 -11.58 66.45 -9.30
C PRO A 454 -12.20 65.42 -8.35
N GLU A 455 -11.94 65.72 -7.07
CA GLU A 455 -12.38 65.08 -5.84
C GLU A 455 -13.86 65.35 -5.54
N HIS A 456 -14.51 64.44 -4.82
CA HIS A 456 -15.60 64.79 -3.91
C HIS A 456 -15.49 63.93 -2.65
N GLU A 457 -15.36 64.65 -1.53
CA GLU A 457 -15.26 64.15 -0.15
C GLU A 457 -16.62 63.70 0.43
N VAL A 458 -16.53 63.09 1.63
CA VAL A 458 -17.54 63.05 2.72
C VAL A 458 -18.52 61.84 2.63
N GLN A 459 -18.84 61.02 3.65
CA GLN A 459 -18.78 61.05 5.12
C GLN A 459 -18.78 59.61 5.66
N GLN A 460 -18.21 59.40 6.85
CA GLN A 460 -18.51 58.26 7.73
C GLN A 460 -19.85 58.52 8.44
N GLU A 461 -20.75 57.54 8.43
CA GLU A 461 -21.81 57.39 9.44
C GLU A 461 -21.80 55.94 9.93
N GLU A 462 -21.71 55.81 11.25
CA GLU A 462 -21.90 54.60 12.04
C GLU A 462 -23.40 54.37 12.20
N GLU A 463 -23.91 53.20 11.84
CA GLU A 463 -25.18 52.69 12.36
C GLU A 463 -24.99 51.21 12.74
N ASP A 464 -25.05 50.97 14.05
CA ASP A 464 -25.35 49.70 14.68
C ASP A 464 -26.74 49.23 14.21
N ASP A 465 -26.88 47.97 13.80
CA ASP A 465 -28.19 47.31 13.81
C ASP A 465 -28.08 45.80 14.03
N GLU A 466 -28.98 45.34 14.88
CA GLU A 466 -29.06 44.05 15.54
C GLU A 466 -29.25 42.84 14.61
N TYR A 467 -28.71 41.71 15.06
CA TYR A 467 -28.94 40.36 14.57
C TYR A 467 -30.42 39.99 14.51
N SER A 468 -30.89 39.51 13.34
CA SER A 468 -32.09 38.69 13.23
C SER A 468 -31.78 37.41 12.44
N GLU A 469 -32.30 36.29 12.95
CA GLU A 469 -32.22 34.94 12.39
C GLU A 469 -33.18 34.79 11.20
N ASP A 470 -32.72 34.12 10.13
CA ASP A 470 -33.37 33.01 9.39
C ASP A 470 -33.08 33.02 7.88
N GLU A 471 -32.55 31.86 7.41
CA GLU A 471 -32.65 31.19 6.09
C GLU A 471 -32.53 32.06 4.80
N ASP A 472 -31.70 31.78 3.79
CA ASP A 472 -31.48 30.50 3.12
C ASP A 472 -30.36 30.65 2.04
N GLU A 473 -29.79 29.50 1.65
CA GLU A 473 -29.11 29.20 0.38
C GLU A 473 -27.92 30.05 -0.14
N GLY A 474 -26.77 29.36 -0.28
CA GLY A 474 -26.05 29.41 -1.55
C GLY A 474 -24.56 29.71 -1.52
N LEU A 475 -23.74 28.86 -0.92
CA LEU A 475 -22.32 28.74 -1.28
C LEU A 475 -21.89 27.27 -1.29
N THR A 476 -22.26 26.56 -2.36
CA THR A 476 -21.66 25.28 -2.73
C THR A 476 -20.20 25.50 -3.13
N MET A 477 -19.29 25.39 -2.18
CA MET A 477 -17.87 25.20 -2.47
C MET A 477 -17.69 23.76 -2.94
N ARG A 478 -17.28 23.60 -4.20
CA ARG A 478 -16.91 22.32 -4.83
C ARG A 478 -15.96 21.57 -3.88
N GLY A 479 -16.41 20.42 -3.40
CA GLY A 479 -15.65 19.53 -2.53
C GLY A 479 -14.31 19.13 -3.14
N LEU A 480 -13.31 19.00 -2.26
CA LEU A 480 -11.97 18.58 -2.60
C LEU A 480 -12.02 17.08 -2.95
N LYS A 481 -11.14 16.66 -3.86
CA LYS A 481 -11.21 15.36 -4.55
C LYS A 481 -10.81 14.16 -3.68
N ARG A 482 -10.91 14.26 -2.35
CA ARG A 482 -10.57 13.19 -1.40
C ARG A 482 -11.28 13.28 -0.04
N ASP A 483 -12.39 14.00 0.07
CA ASP A 483 -13.13 14.18 1.34
C ASP A 483 -13.83 12.90 1.88
N GLU A 484 -13.59 11.73 1.30
CA GLU A 484 -14.24 10.46 1.71
C GLU A 484 -13.27 9.29 1.97
N GLU A 485 -11.94 9.51 1.99
CA GLU A 485 -10.93 8.49 2.34
C GLU A 485 -10.27 8.70 3.71
N GLU A 486 -11.00 9.22 4.70
CA GLU A 486 -10.42 9.37 6.05
C GLU A 486 -10.62 8.10 6.90
N TRP A 487 -9.55 7.77 7.63
CA TRP A 487 -9.37 6.69 8.62
C TRP A 487 -8.83 5.35 8.10
N LEU A 488 -7.51 5.35 7.85
CA LEU A 488 -6.61 4.19 7.73
C LEU A 488 -7.09 3.10 6.76
N ALA A 489 -7.15 3.43 5.46
CA ALA A 489 -7.00 2.43 4.40
C ALA A 489 -5.51 2.15 4.17
#